data_AF-A0A9E2JF21-F1
#
_entry.id   AF-A0A9E2JF21-F1
#
_cell.length_a   1.000
_cell.length_b   1.000
_cell.length_c   1.000
_cell.angle_alpha   90.00
_cell.angle_beta   90.00
_cell.angle_gamma   90.00
#
_symmetry.space_group_name_H-M   'P 1'
#
loop_
_entity.id
_entity.type
_entity.pdbx_description
1 polymer ?
#
loop_
_entity_poly.entity_id
_entity_poly.type
_entity_poly.pdbx_seq_one_letter_code
_entity_poly.pdbx_strand_id
1 'polypeptide(L)'
;MKKRVGWFLIVLGVLFVFNAVFGRYLVLPGFLAYQEARVSAPMAPPDIWKVVRYMVWAFSYKTGLLSILIGASLRAGVEGGRFWLFAAGGLLYLALAYAPAPGLYTPLFGIGGGLITGFMGYIIWQWATARPQMDVPCRSVSDYRMIGYFFLVMAAYNLCPLCGVSAFALTPEKMIRYGRQDMAVTFASHVLIEMVLGWFFLFLSHRKERSLQADQNRPA
;
A
#
# COMPACT_ATOMS: atom_id res chain seq x y z
N MET A 1 0.79 -24.66 19.94
CA MET A 1 0.05 -24.62 18.65
C MET A 1 0.14 -23.26 17.94
N LYS A 2 -0.27 -22.15 18.57
CA LYS A 2 -0.30 -20.79 17.96
C LYS A 2 1.01 -20.33 17.30
N LYS A 3 2.18 -20.62 17.90
CA LYS A 3 3.50 -20.27 17.33
C LYS A 3 3.82 -20.96 16.00
N ARG A 4 3.43 -22.24 15.83
CA ARG A 4 3.63 -22.99 14.58
C ARG A 4 2.73 -22.48 13.47
N VAL A 5 1.46 -22.23 13.79
CA VAL A 5 0.49 -21.62 12.87
C VAL A 5 0.95 -20.23 12.41
N GLY A 6 1.45 -19.41 13.34
CA GLY A 6 1.97 -18.08 12.99
C GLY A 6 3.17 -18.13 12.05
N TRP A 7 4.11 -19.07 12.25
CA TRP A 7 5.22 -19.28 11.31
C TRP A 7 4.75 -19.71 9.92
N PHE A 8 3.83 -20.67 9.87
CA PHE A 8 3.26 -21.14 8.61
C PHE A 8 2.62 -19.98 7.82
N LEU A 9 1.81 -19.14 8.47
CA LEU A 9 1.17 -17.99 7.83
C LEU A 9 2.18 -16.94 7.32
N ILE A 10 3.27 -16.71 8.05
CA ILE A 10 4.34 -15.83 7.61
C ILE A 10 5.00 -16.38 6.34
N VAL A 11 5.38 -17.65 6.33
CA VAL A 11 6.03 -18.29 5.17
C VAL A 11 5.09 -18.27 3.97
N LEU A 12 3.83 -18.67 4.16
CA LEU A 12 2.81 -18.63 3.13
C LEU A 12 2.65 -17.21 2.57
N GLY A 13 2.58 -16.21 3.45
CA GLY A 13 2.43 -14.82 3.03
C GLY A 13 3.64 -14.29 2.26
N VAL A 14 4.87 -14.68 2.64
CA VAL A 14 6.09 -14.35 1.89
C VAL A 14 6.06 -14.97 0.49
N LEU A 15 5.61 -16.22 0.35
CA LEU A 15 5.47 -16.87 -0.95
C LEU A 15 4.45 -16.13 -1.85
N PHE A 16 3.34 -15.67 -1.28
CA PHE A 16 2.38 -14.85 -1.99
C PHE A 16 2.96 -13.48 -2.42
N VAL A 17 3.67 -12.78 -1.54
CA VAL A 17 4.34 -11.52 -1.91
C VAL A 17 5.37 -11.75 -3.00
N PHE A 18 6.15 -12.83 -2.91
CA PHE A 18 7.10 -13.23 -3.95
C PHE A 18 6.39 -13.46 -5.29
N ASN A 19 5.29 -14.22 -5.29
CA ASN A 19 4.47 -14.41 -6.48
C ASN A 19 3.90 -13.09 -7.03
N ALA A 20 3.50 -12.14 -6.18
CA ALA A 20 3.03 -10.84 -6.65
C ALA A 20 4.11 -10.06 -7.41
N VAL A 21 5.34 -10.03 -6.87
CA VAL A 21 6.48 -9.30 -7.44
C VAL A 21 6.98 -9.97 -8.72
N PHE A 22 7.22 -11.28 -8.69
CA PHE A 22 7.83 -12.00 -9.81
C PHE A 22 6.82 -12.60 -10.78
N GLY A 23 5.62 -12.91 -10.32
CA GLY A 23 4.55 -13.45 -11.16
C GLY A 23 4.14 -12.48 -12.28
N ARG A 24 4.42 -11.18 -12.14
CA ARG A 24 4.21 -10.19 -13.21
C ARG A 24 4.93 -10.59 -14.51
N TYR A 25 6.13 -11.17 -14.41
CA TYR A 25 6.92 -11.56 -15.58
C TYR A 25 6.32 -12.76 -16.32
N LEU A 26 5.43 -13.50 -15.66
CA LEU A 26 4.76 -14.65 -16.24
C LEU A 26 3.33 -14.33 -16.69
N VAL A 27 2.63 -13.47 -15.96
CA VAL A 27 1.21 -13.14 -16.19
C VAL A 27 1.05 -11.98 -17.16
N LEU A 28 1.88 -10.95 -17.05
CA LEU A 28 1.72 -9.71 -17.80
C LEU A 28 1.90 -9.89 -19.33
N PRO A 29 2.90 -10.63 -19.84
CA PRO A 29 3.04 -10.81 -21.29
C PRO A 29 1.80 -11.47 -21.93
N GLY A 30 1.26 -12.50 -21.29
CA GLY A 30 0.05 -13.19 -21.76
C GLY A 30 -1.20 -12.31 -21.66
N PHE A 31 -1.28 -11.45 -20.65
CA PHE A 31 -2.38 -10.49 -20.50
C PHE A 31 -2.33 -9.38 -21.57
N LEU A 32 -1.15 -8.84 -21.87
CA LEU A 32 -0.97 -7.83 -22.92
C LEU A 32 -1.30 -8.40 -24.30
N ALA A 33 -0.77 -9.58 -24.62
CA ALA A 33 -1.09 -10.27 -25.88
C ALA A 33 -2.60 -10.55 -26.02
N TYR A 34 -3.27 -10.90 -24.92
CA TYR A 34 -4.73 -11.06 -24.90
C TYR A 34 -5.49 -9.75 -25.15
N GLN A 35 -5.03 -8.63 -24.56
CA GLN A 35 -5.62 -7.31 -24.76
C GLN A 35 -5.45 -6.83 -26.21
N GLU A 36 -4.27 -7.04 -26.80
CA GLU A 36 -3.98 -6.70 -28.20
C GLU A 36 -4.87 -7.52 -29.16
N ALA A 37 -4.98 -8.83 -28.94
CA ALA A 37 -5.82 -9.71 -29.75
C ALA A 37 -7.32 -9.33 -29.69
N ARG A 38 -7.81 -8.83 -28.54
CA ARG A 38 -9.19 -8.36 -28.38
C ARG A 38 -9.53 -7.14 -29.23
N VAL A 39 -8.55 -6.31 -29.57
CA VAL A 39 -8.76 -5.14 -30.44
C VAL A 39 -8.91 -5.58 -31.90
N SER A 40 -8.34 -6.73 -32.27
CA SER A 40 -8.19 -7.14 -33.66
C SER A 40 -9.21 -8.17 -34.18
N ALA A 41 -9.95 -8.88 -33.32
CA ALA A 41 -10.87 -9.95 -33.76
C ALA A 41 -12.05 -10.21 -32.80
N PRO A 42 -13.20 -10.73 -33.29
CA PRO A 42 -14.32 -11.14 -32.45
C PRO A 42 -13.95 -12.32 -31.53
N MET A 43 -14.46 -12.25 -30.30
CA MET A 43 -13.88 -12.86 -29.10
C MET A 43 -14.04 -14.39 -29.04
N ALA A 44 -12.92 -15.12 -29.00
CA ALA A 44 -12.91 -16.49 -28.48
C ALA A 44 -13.14 -16.45 -26.94
N PRO A 45 -13.86 -17.43 -26.36
CA PRO A 45 -14.11 -17.47 -24.92
C PRO A 45 -12.78 -17.45 -24.12
N PRO A 46 -12.74 -16.72 -22.99
CA PRO A 46 -11.51 -16.60 -22.22
C PRO A 46 -11.10 -17.97 -21.65
N ASP A 47 -9.84 -18.32 -21.85
CA ASP A 47 -9.21 -19.48 -21.22
C ASP A 47 -9.27 -19.32 -19.69
N ILE A 48 -10.09 -20.17 -19.04
CA ILE A 48 -10.36 -20.14 -17.60
C ILE A 48 -9.05 -20.20 -16.80
N TRP A 49 -8.05 -20.94 -17.27
CA TRP A 49 -6.77 -21.05 -16.57
C TRP A 49 -6.01 -19.73 -16.53
N LYS A 50 -6.04 -18.95 -17.62
CA LYS A 50 -5.43 -17.61 -17.67
C LYS A 50 -6.14 -16.65 -16.71
N VAL A 51 -7.47 -16.73 -16.62
CA VAL A 51 -8.27 -15.92 -15.69
C VAL A 51 -7.93 -16.27 -14.24
N VAL A 52 -7.93 -17.55 -13.88
CA VAL A 52 -7.59 -18.03 -12.53
C VAL A 52 -6.17 -17.60 -12.16
N ARG A 53 -5.20 -17.79 -13.06
CA ARG A 53 -3.80 -17.38 -12.84
C ARG A 53 -3.68 -15.87 -12.60
N TYR A 54 -4.37 -15.07 -13.39
CA TYR A 54 -4.42 -13.63 -13.21
C TYR A 54 -5.03 -13.26 -11.85
N MET A 55 -6.13 -13.89 -11.46
CA MET A 55 -6.77 -13.63 -10.16
C MET A 55 -5.85 -13.99 -8.99
N VAL A 56 -5.20 -15.14 -9.04
CA VAL A 56 -4.21 -15.54 -8.02
C VAL A 56 -3.11 -14.48 -7.93
N TRP A 57 -2.55 -14.04 -9.06
CA TRP A 57 -1.51 -13.02 -9.07
C TRP A 57 -2.02 -11.67 -8.53
N ALA A 58 -3.19 -11.21 -8.95
CA ALA A 58 -3.79 -9.94 -8.53
C ALA A 58 -4.02 -9.87 -7.01
N PHE A 59 -4.53 -10.96 -6.41
CA PHE A 59 -4.76 -11.03 -4.97
C PHE A 59 -3.51 -11.35 -4.15
N SER A 60 -2.43 -11.82 -4.77
CA SER A 60 -1.24 -12.33 -4.06
C SER A 60 -0.62 -11.28 -3.12
N TYR A 61 -0.48 -10.02 -3.53
CA TYR A 61 0.15 -9.02 -2.67
C TYR A 61 -0.67 -8.76 -1.39
N LYS A 62 -1.98 -8.53 -1.54
CA LYS A 62 -2.90 -8.21 -0.44
C LYS A 62 -3.05 -9.39 0.53
N THR A 63 -3.23 -10.59 -0.01
CA THR A 63 -3.36 -11.83 0.79
C THR A 63 -2.05 -12.19 1.49
N GLY A 64 -0.91 -11.97 0.82
CA GLY A 64 0.41 -12.19 1.38
C GLY A 64 0.69 -11.30 2.58
N LEU A 65 0.47 -9.99 2.45
CA LEU A 65 0.63 -9.04 3.56
C LEU A 65 -0.32 -9.34 4.73
N LEU A 66 -1.59 -9.65 4.46
CA LEU A 66 -2.53 -10.02 5.52
C LEU A 66 -2.07 -11.28 6.28
N SER A 67 -1.60 -12.30 5.55
CA SER A 67 -1.11 -13.55 6.13
C SER A 67 0.13 -13.30 7.00
N ILE A 68 1.07 -12.46 6.54
CA ILE A 68 2.24 -12.06 7.33
C ILE A 68 1.80 -11.33 8.60
N LEU A 69 0.86 -10.38 8.49
CA LEU A 69 0.39 -9.60 9.63
C LEU A 69 -0.28 -10.49 10.68
N ILE A 70 -1.24 -11.34 10.27
CA ILE A 70 -1.92 -12.28 11.17
C ILE A 70 -0.90 -13.24 11.81
N GLY A 71 0.03 -13.78 11.01
CA GLY A 71 1.07 -14.68 11.52
C GLY A 71 2.01 -14.00 12.52
N ALA A 72 2.39 -12.75 12.26
CA ALA A 72 3.19 -11.93 13.18
C ALA A 72 2.41 -11.61 14.47
N SER A 73 1.13 -11.24 14.38
CA SER A 73 0.28 -10.97 15.54
C SER A 73 0.11 -12.19 16.45
N LEU A 74 -0.09 -13.39 15.87
CA LEU A 74 -0.15 -14.65 16.62
C LEU A 74 1.15 -14.95 17.38
N ARG A 75 2.29 -14.56 16.80
CA ARG A 75 3.61 -14.76 17.43
C ARG A 75 3.94 -13.73 18.48
N ALA A 76 3.53 -12.48 18.25
CA ALA A 76 3.67 -11.39 19.20
C ALA A 76 2.70 -11.51 20.40
N GLY A 77 1.72 -12.42 20.33
CA GLY A 77 0.75 -12.61 21.40
C GLY A 77 -0.22 -11.44 21.53
N VAL A 78 -0.59 -10.81 20.42
CA VAL A 78 -1.53 -9.69 20.39
C VAL A 78 -2.86 -10.08 21.06
N GLU A 79 -3.40 -9.19 21.87
CA GLU A 79 -4.70 -9.34 22.54
C GLU A 79 -5.81 -9.72 21.55
N GLY A 80 -6.74 -10.58 21.99
CA GLY A 80 -7.77 -11.16 21.11
C GLY A 80 -8.60 -10.13 20.36
N GLY A 81 -9.02 -9.03 21.02
CA GLY A 81 -9.80 -7.97 20.37
C GLY A 81 -9.04 -7.25 19.26
N ARG A 82 -7.78 -6.86 19.52
CA ARG A 82 -6.90 -6.21 18.52
C ARG A 82 -6.55 -7.18 17.39
N PHE A 83 -6.32 -8.44 17.71
CA PHE A 83 -6.10 -9.48 16.71
C PHE A 83 -7.28 -9.60 15.74
N TRP A 84 -8.51 -9.70 16.26
CA TRP A 84 -9.70 -9.79 15.43
C TRP A 84 -9.95 -8.53 14.61
N LEU A 85 -9.63 -7.34 15.13
CA LEU A 85 -9.69 -6.11 14.34
C LEU A 85 -8.82 -6.19 13.09
N PHE A 86 -7.56 -6.62 13.22
CA PHE A 86 -6.66 -6.80 12.06
C PHE A 86 -7.13 -7.91 11.12
N ALA A 87 -7.55 -9.05 11.68
CA ALA A 87 -7.97 -10.20 10.87
C ALA A 87 -9.27 -9.94 10.12
N ALA A 88 -10.34 -9.51 10.82
CA ALA A 88 -11.64 -9.25 10.21
C ALA A 88 -11.59 -8.03 9.29
N GLY A 89 -10.92 -6.95 9.71
CA GLY A 89 -10.74 -5.76 8.87
C GLY A 89 -9.95 -6.07 7.59
N GLY A 90 -8.89 -6.86 7.69
CA GLY A 90 -8.11 -7.30 6.54
C GLY A 90 -8.89 -8.21 5.59
N LEU A 91 -9.69 -9.14 6.12
CA LEU A 91 -10.55 -10.01 5.31
C LEU A 91 -11.66 -9.22 4.61
N LEU A 92 -12.29 -8.28 5.32
CA LEU A 92 -13.29 -7.38 4.73
C LEU A 92 -12.67 -6.54 3.60
N TYR A 93 -11.48 -5.98 3.83
CA TYR A 93 -10.74 -5.26 2.80
C TYR A 93 -10.48 -6.15 1.58
N LEU A 94 -10.02 -7.39 1.76
CA LEU A 94 -9.80 -8.32 0.66
C LEU A 94 -11.07 -8.62 -0.14
N ALA A 95 -12.18 -8.87 0.55
CA ALA A 95 -13.47 -9.14 -0.09
C ALA A 95 -13.95 -7.98 -0.96
N LEU A 96 -13.65 -6.73 -0.54
CA LEU A 96 -14.04 -5.52 -1.24
C LEU A 96 -12.98 -4.97 -2.20
N ALA A 97 -11.78 -5.55 -2.24
CA ALA A 97 -10.62 -4.94 -2.89
C ALA A 97 -10.72 -4.78 -4.41
N TYR A 98 -11.70 -5.45 -5.03
CA TYR A 98 -12.03 -5.37 -6.46
C TYR A 98 -13.53 -5.16 -6.69
N ALA A 99 -14.29 -4.86 -5.63
CA ALA A 99 -15.67 -4.45 -5.80
C ALA A 99 -15.69 -3.11 -6.55
N PRO A 100 -16.54 -2.95 -7.57
CA PRO A 100 -16.68 -1.66 -8.24
C PRO A 100 -17.15 -0.61 -7.23
N ALA A 101 -16.50 0.56 -7.23
CA ALA A 101 -16.91 1.64 -6.36
C ALA A 101 -18.29 2.15 -6.79
N PRO A 102 -19.27 2.25 -5.88
CA PRO A 102 -20.60 2.75 -6.22
C PRO A 102 -20.57 4.28 -6.42
N GLY A 103 -21.21 4.75 -7.49
CA GLY A 103 -21.52 6.17 -7.70
C GLY A 103 -20.45 7.01 -8.43
N LEU A 104 -20.57 8.34 -8.31
CA LEU A 104 -19.62 9.28 -8.88
C LEU A 104 -18.30 9.21 -8.10
N TYR A 105 -17.16 9.09 -8.79
CA TYR A 105 -15.85 8.98 -8.15
C TYR A 105 -15.40 10.29 -7.47
N THR A 106 -15.90 11.44 -7.93
CA THR A 106 -15.45 12.77 -7.49
C THR A 106 -15.63 13.03 -5.98
N PRO A 107 -16.80 12.77 -5.35
CA PRO A 107 -16.95 12.92 -3.91
C PRO A 107 -16.05 11.99 -3.09
N LEU A 108 -15.79 10.77 -3.56
CA LEU A 108 -14.92 9.82 -2.86
C LEU A 108 -13.49 10.37 -2.73
N PHE A 109 -12.93 10.89 -3.83
CA PHE A 109 -11.61 11.52 -3.81
C PHE A 109 -11.59 12.81 -2.98
N GLY A 110 -12.67 13.62 -3.05
CA GLY A 110 -12.78 14.85 -2.26
C GLY A 110 -12.83 14.59 -0.75
N ILE A 111 -13.70 13.68 -0.30
CA ILE A 111 -13.83 13.30 1.11
C ILE A 111 -12.56 12.61 1.59
N GLY A 112 -12.04 11.64 0.82
CA GLY A 112 -10.82 10.93 1.17
C GLY A 112 -9.61 11.87 1.31
N GLY A 113 -9.43 12.80 0.36
CA GLY A 113 -8.37 13.80 0.42
C GLY A 113 -8.53 14.77 1.59
N GLY A 114 -9.76 15.19 1.90
CA GLY A 114 -10.06 16.01 3.07
C GLY A 114 -9.72 15.32 4.38
N LEU A 115 -10.07 14.04 4.51
CA LEU A 115 -9.75 13.23 5.69
C LEU A 115 -8.24 13.04 5.87
N ILE A 116 -7.52 12.69 4.81
CA ILE A 116 -6.04 12.55 4.85
C ILE A 116 -5.39 13.87 5.28
N THR A 117 -5.84 15.00 4.71
CA THR A 117 -5.35 16.33 5.06
C THR A 117 -5.63 16.65 6.54
N GLY A 118 -6.85 16.36 7.02
CA GLY A 118 -7.22 16.58 8.41
C GLY A 118 -6.38 15.74 9.39
N PHE A 119 -6.19 14.45 9.10
CA PHE A 119 -5.33 13.58 9.91
C PHE A 119 -3.88 14.05 9.91
N MET A 120 -3.34 14.46 8.75
CA MET A 120 -1.99 14.98 8.68
C MET A 120 -1.85 16.29 9.48
N GLY A 121 -2.82 17.20 9.37
CA GLY A 121 -2.83 18.43 10.17
C GLY A 121 -2.81 18.15 11.67
N TYR A 122 -3.61 17.17 12.13
CA TYR A 122 -3.58 16.73 13.52
C TYR A 122 -2.24 16.11 13.94
N ILE A 123 -1.64 15.26 13.09
CA ILE A 123 -0.33 14.64 13.33
C ILE A 123 0.77 15.71 13.43
N ILE A 124 0.77 16.70 12.53
CA ILE A 124 1.72 17.83 12.56
C ILE A 124 1.54 18.63 13.85
N TRP A 125 0.30 18.93 14.22
CA TRP A 125 -0.01 19.66 15.45
C TRP A 125 0.54 18.94 16.68
N GLN A 126 0.23 17.65 16.84
CA GLN A 126 0.71 16.82 17.94
C GLN A 126 2.24 16.72 17.97
N TRP A 127 2.87 16.61 16.80
CA TRP A 127 4.33 16.57 16.72
C TRP A 127 4.95 17.91 17.13
N ALA A 128 4.41 19.03 16.67
CA ALA A 128 4.93 20.36 16.96
C ALA A 128 4.84 20.69 18.47
N THR A 129 3.78 20.24 19.14
CA THR A 129 3.61 20.46 20.59
C THR A 129 4.46 19.52 21.43
N ALA A 130 4.59 18.25 21.05
CA ALA A 130 5.32 17.25 21.84
C ALA A 130 6.85 17.32 21.63
N ARG A 131 7.32 17.65 20.42
CA ARG A 131 8.74 17.57 20.06
C ARG A 131 9.69 18.36 20.97
N PRO A 132 9.40 19.60 21.40
CA PRO A 132 10.30 20.37 22.27
C PRO A 132 10.57 19.69 23.62
N GLN A 133 9.61 18.89 24.09
CA GLN A 133 9.65 18.20 25.39
C GLN A 133 10.39 16.85 25.33
N MET A 134 10.71 16.36 24.14
CA MET A 134 11.39 15.07 23.96
C MET A 134 12.89 15.18 24.22
N ASP A 135 13.50 14.09 24.69
CA ASP A 135 14.95 13.94 24.73
C ASP A 135 15.53 13.93 23.32
N VAL A 136 16.79 14.37 23.18
CA VAL A 136 17.53 14.42 21.91
C VAL A 136 17.43 13.11 21.09
N PRO A 137 17.67 11.91 21.65
CA PRO A 137 17.53 10.67 20.89
C PRO A 137 16.09 10.40 20.40
N CYS A 138 15.08 10.70 21.21
CA CYS A 138 13.66 10.53 20.88
C CYS A 138 13.20 11.52 19.80
N ARG A 139 13.73 12.75 19.79
CA ARG A 139 13.45 13.74 18.74
C ARG A 139 13.80 13.20 17.36
N SER A 140 14.95 12.55 17.21
CA SER A 140 15.37 12.04 15.90
C SER A 140 14.48 10.90 15.39
N VAL A 141 13.97 10.02 16.27
CA VAL A 141 12.97 8.99 15.89
C VAL A 141 11.70 9.66 15.37
N SER A 142 11.23 10.68 16.09
CA SER A 142 10.05 11.47 15.75
C SER A 142 10.21 12.22 14.42
N ASP A 143 11.39 12.80 14.17
CA ASP A 143 11.71 13.52 12.93
C ASP A 143 11.67 12.59 11.72
N TYR A 144 12.30 11.41 11.79
CA TYR A 144 12.20 10.42 10.71
C TYR A 144 10.77 9.97 10.45
N ARG A 145 9.97 9.81 11.51
CA ARG A 145 8.56 9.45 11.36
C ARG A 145 7.78 10.54 10.63
N MET A 146 8.01 11.80 10.98
CA MET A 146 7.37 12.95 10.34
C MET A 146 7.77 13.10 8.87
N ILE A 147 9.06 12.93 8.54
CA ILE A 147 9.54 12.93 7.15
C ILE A 147 8.86 11.80 6.37
N GLY A 148 8.73 10.61 6.97
CA GLY A 148 8.01 9.49 6.35
C GLY A 148 6.56 9.83 6.04
N TYR A 149 5.83 10.41 6.99
CA TYR A 149 4.44 10.85 6.77
C TYR A 149 4.32 11.94 5.72
N PHE A 150 5.25 12.90 5.69
CA PHE A 150 5.28 13.93 4.66
C PHE A 150 5.31 13.33 3.26
N PHE A 151 6.24 12.41 2.98
CA PHE A 151 6.33 11.78 1.67
C PHE A 151 5.10 10.93 1.32
N LEU A 152 4.53 10.20 2.29
CA LEU A 152 3.29 9.44 2.05
C LEU A 152 2.10 10.35 1.71
N VAL A 153 2.00 11.51 2.34
CA VAL A 153 0.94 12.49 2.03
C VAL A 153 1.19 13.17 0.69
N MET A 154 2.44 13.46 0.32
CA MET A 154 2.77 13.97 -1.03
C MET A 154 2.42 12.95 -2.12
N ALA A 155 2.74 11.68 -1.89
CA ALA A 155 2.32 10.60 -2.79
C ALA A 155 0.80 10.52 -2.93
N ALA A 156 0.06 10.64 -1.82
CA ALA A 156 -1.40 10.68 -1.85
C ALA A 156 -1.92 11.90 -2.61
N TYR A 157 -1.29 13.07 -2.46
CA TYR A 157 -1.66 14.29 -3.18
C TYR A 157 -1.44 14.14 -4.69
N ASN A 158 -0.32 13.54 -5.11
CA ASN A 158 0.00 13.32 -6.53
C ASN A 158 -0.93 12.31 -7.23
N LEU A 159 -1.72 11.53 -6.50
CA LEU A 159 -2.80 10.72 -7.09
C LEU A 159 -3.91 11.59 -7.71
N CYS A 160 -4.15 12.79 -7.18
CA CYS A 160 -5.18 13.70 -7.70
C CYS A 160 -4.90 14.18 -9.14
N PRO A 161 -3.73 14.78 -9.46
CA PRO A 161 -3.41 15.15 -10.85
C PRO A 161 -3.20 13.94 -11.76
N LEU A 162 -2.71 12.80 -11.23
CA LEU A 162 -2.55 11.54 -11.97
C LEU A 162 -3.91 11.00 -12.46
N CYS A 163 -4.85 10.81 -11.54
CA CYS A 163 -6.14 10.19 -11.84
C CYS A 163 -7.14 11.18 -12.43
N GLY A 164 -6.94 12.48 -12.19
CA GLY A 164 -7.87 13.55 -12.54
C GLY A 164 -7.31 14.53 -13.56
N VAL A 165 -7.28 15.80 -13.15
CA VAL A 165 -7.30 16.99 -14.02
C VAL A 165 -6.08 17.19 -14.93
N SER A 166 -4.96 16.52 -14.65
CA SER A 166 -3.71 16.76 -15.39
C SER A 166 -3.35 15.61 -16.33
N ALA A 167 -3.48 14.37 -15.88
CA ALA A 167 -3.03 13.20 -16.63
C ALA A 167 -4.16 12.27 -17.10
N PHE A 168 -5.35 12.35 -16.51
CA PHE A 168 -6.51 11.56 -16.92
C PHE A 168 -6.25 10.03 -16.97
N ALA A 169 -5.42 9.50 -16.06
CA ALA A 169 -5.02 8.09 -16.09
C ALA A 169 -6.19 7.09 -15.98
N LEU A 170 -7.33 7.54 -15.42
CA LEU A 170 -8.56 6.75 -15.32
C LEU A 170 -9.50 6.89 -16.53
N THR A 171 -9.24 7.83 -17.45
CA THR A 171 -10.03 8.07 -18.66
C THR A 171 -9.10 8.12 -19.88
N PRO A 172 -8.68 6.95 -20.40
CA PRO A 172 -7.64 6.85 -21.43
C PRO A 172 -8.00 7.60 -22.72
N GLU A 173 -9.28 7.72 -23.05
CA GLU A 173 -9.74 8.47 -24.23
C GLU A 173 -9.37 9.96 -24.12
N LYS A 174 -9.52 10.56 -22.93
CA LYS A 174 -9.12 11.94 -22.67
C LYS A 174 -7.60 12.07 -22.62
N MET A 175 -6.92 11.11 -21.99
CA MET A 175 -5.46 11.11 -21.92
C MET A 175 -4.83 11.11 -23.32
N ILE A 176 -5.33 10.26 -24.23
CA ILE A 176 -4.88 10.19 -25.63
C ILE A 176 -5.25 11.47 -26.38
N ARG A 177 -6.51 11.92 -26.27
CA ARG A 177 -7.01 13.12 -26.96
C ARG A 177 -6.19 14.37 -26.64
N TYR A 178 -5.70 14.51 -25.41
CA TYR A 178 -4.94 15.67 -24.97
C TYR A 178 -3.42 15.43 -24.90
N GLY A 179 -2.91 14.28 -25.35
CA GLY A 179 -1.47 13.97 -25.35
C GLY A 179 -0.83 14.00 -23.96
N ARG A 180 -1.50 13.43 -22.95
CA ARG A 180 -1.09 13.53 -21.52
C ARG A 180 -0.36 12.30 -20.98
N GLN A 181 0.03 11.36 -21.83
CA GLN A 181 0.68 10.10 -21.43
C GLN A 181 1.99 10.35 -20.65
N ASP A 182 2.85 11.25 -21.12
CA ASP A 182 4.12 11.56 -20.44
C ASP A 182 3.89 12.19 -19.07
N MET A 183 2.85 13.02 -18.93
CA MET A 183 2.44 13.54 -17.62
C MET A 183 1.96 12.43 -16.69
N ALA A 184 1.20 11.46 -17.20
CA ALA A 184 0.76 10.31 -16.42
C ALA A 184 1.94 9.48 -15.90
N VAL A 185 2.93 9.21 -16.77
CA VAL A 185 4.17 8.51 -16.39
C VAL A 185 4.96 9.32 -15.35
N THR A 186 5.04 10.64 -15.53
CA THR A 186 5.72 11.54 -14.59
C THR A 186 5.08 11.48 -13.22
N PHE A 187 3.77 11.73 -13.10
CA PHE A 187 3.07 11.68 -11.81
C PHE A 187 3.12 10.28 -11.19
N ALA A 188 2.97 9.21 -11.97
CA ALA A 188 3.10 7.84 -11.45
C ALA A 188 4.51 7.57 -10.89
N SER A 189 5.54 8.12 -11.52
CA SER A 189 6.94 8.02 -11.04
C SER A 189 7.15 8.80 -9.74
N HIS A 190 6.59 10.01 -9.63
CA HIS A 190 6.61 10.79 -8.39
C HIS A 190 5.94 10.03 -7.24
N VAL A 191 4.72 9.51 -7.44
CA VAL A 191 4.00 8.71 -6.44
C VAL A 191 4.85 7.52 -5.97
N LEU A 192 5.51 6.81 -6.90
CA LEU A 192 6.37 5.68 -6.56
C LEU A 192 7.59 6.12 -5.73
N ILE A 193 8.31 7.16 -6.16
CA ILE A 193 9.49 7.67 -5.46
C ILE A 193 9.11 8.13 -4.05
N GLU A 194 8.04 8.91 -3.92
CA GLU A 194 7.55 9.41 -2.65
C GLU A 194 7.08 8.28 -1.73
N MET A 195 6.40 7.26 -2.25
CA MET A 195 6.06 6.06 -1.47
C MET A 195 7.32 5.35 -0.95
N VAL A 196 8.33 5.14 -1.80
CA VAL A 196 9.59 4.50 -1.41
C VAL A 196 10.29 5.31 -0.31
N LEU A 197 10.39 6.64 -0.47
CA LEU A 197 10.98 7.51 0.55
C LEU A 197 10.18 7.49 1.85
N GLY A 198 8.85 7.57 1.77
CA GLY A 198 7.96 7.51 2.93
C GLY A 198 8.19 6.23 3.76
N TRP A 199 8.16 5.07 3.10
CA TRP A 199 8.42 3.79 3.75
C TRP A 199 9.86 3.66 4.27
N PHE A 200 10.85 4.19 3.54
CA PHE A 200 12.24 4.19 3.96
C PHE A 200 12.44 4.97 5.27
N PHE A 201 11.87 6.18 5.40
CA PHE A 201 11.99 6.98 6.61
C PHE A 201 11.22 6.38 7.80
N LEU A 202 10.05 5.79 7.56
CA LEU A 202 9.33 5.03 8.61
C LEU A 202 10.13 3.81 9.07
N PHE A 203 10.79 3.11 8.15
CA PHE A 203 11.68 2.01 8.49
C PHE A 203 12.87 2.47 9.35
N LEU A 204 13.51 3.59 9.00
CA LEU A 204 14.60 4.17 9.80
C LEU A 204 14.13 4.59 11.19
N SER A 205 12.95 5.20 11.30
CA SER A 205 12.32 5.57 12.57
C SER A 205 12.16 4.33 13.47
N HIS A 206 11.56 3.26 12.94
CA HIS A 206 11.35 2.01 13.67
C HIS A 206 12.66 1.31 14.08
N ARG A 207 13.66 1.32 13.20
CA ARG A 207 14.98 0.76 13.50
C ARG A 207 15.65 1.50 14.66
N LYS A 208 15.58 2.83 14.66
CA LYS A 208 16.19 3.68 15.69
C LYS A 208 15.44 3.59 17.02
N GLU A 209 14.13 3.51 16.99
CA GLU A 209 13.30 3.29 18.18
C GLU A 209 13.72 1.99 18.91
N ARG A 210 13.94 0.90 18.15
CA ARG A 210 14.41 -0.37 18.71
C ARG A 210 15.81 -0.30 19.31
N SER A 211 16.74 0.43 18.70
CA SER A 211 18.09 0.55 19.28
C SER A 211 18.05 1.30 20.62
N LEU A 212 17.25 2.36 20.72
CA LEU A 212 17.10 3.12 21.96
C LEU A 212 16.47 2.27 23.08
N GLN A 213 15.47 1.45 22.74
CA GLN A 213 14.88 0.51 23.70
C GLN A 213 15.87 -0.57 24.15
N ALA A 214 16.75 -1.04 23.28
CA ALA A 214 17.77 -2.02 23.65
C ALA A 214 18.81 -1.42 24.61
N ASP A 215 19.23 -0.17 24.37
CA ASP A 215 20.19 0.53 25.21
C ASP A 215 19.61 0.83 26.61
N GLN A 216 18.34 1.21 26.71
CA GLN A 216 17.65 1.44 27.98
C GLN A 216 17.50 0.17 28.85
N ASN A 217 17.49 -1.02 28.24
CA ASN A 217 17.33 -2.29 28.94
C ASN A 217 18.66 -2.98 29.28
N ARG A 218 19.80 -2.34 28.99
CA ARG A 218 21.12 -2.91 29.32
C ARG A 218 21.41 -2.66 30.80
N PRO A 219 21.65 -3.71 31.62
CA PRO A 219 22.05 -3.51 33.01
C PRO A 219 23.39 -2.74 33.05
N ALA A 220 23.47 -1.79 33.98
CA ALA A 220 24.64 -0.97 34.22
C ALA A 220 25.84 -1.80 34.69
#